data_AF-A0A2V6F110-F1
#
_entry.id   AF-A0A2V6F110-F1
#
_cell.length_a   1.000
_cell.length_b   1.000
_cell.length_c   1.000
_cell.angle_alpha   90.00
_cell.angle_beta   90.00
_cell.angle_gamma   90.00
#
_symmetry.space_group_name_H-M   'P 1'
#
loop_
_entity.id
_entity.type
_entity.pdbx_description
1 polymer ?
#
loop_
_entity_poly.entity_id
_entity_poly.type
_entity_poly.pdbx_seq_one_letter_code
_entity_poly.pdbx_strand_id
1 'polypeptide(L)'
;WRGATEEDRLRAAAVLLALFKLAENAWFQERQGTLDRDQWQGWDLYTRAYYHRPGVKTWWSLRRGMFAAGFRDYLEATEPIAEA
;
A
#
# COMPACT_ATOMS: atom_id res chain seq x y z
N TRP A 1 0.83 6.46 -15.94
CA TRP A 1 -0.03 7.59 -15.51
C TRP A 1 -0.28 8.59 -16.63
N ARG A 2 0.75 9.28 -17.17
CA ARG A 2 0.57 10.31 -18.22
C ARG A 2 0.00 9.78 -19.56
N GLY A 3 0.24 8.51 -19.90
CA GLY A 3 -0.35 7.86 -21.09
C GLY A 3 -1.59 7.01 -20.83
N ALA A 4 -2.08 6.92 -19.59
CA ALA A 4 -3.28 6.15 -19.26
C ALA A 4 -4.54 7.01 -19.48
N THR A 5 -5.62 6.40 -19.98
CA THR A 5 -6.92 7.07 -20.10
C THR A 5 -7.48 7.43 -18.72
N GLU A 6 -8.50 8.29 -18.66
CA GLU A 6 -9.19 8.58 -17.40
C GLU A 6 -9.80 7.32 -16.78
N GLU A 7 -10.39 6.45 -17.61
CA GLU A 7 -10.96 5.19 -17.16
C GLU A 7 -9.90 4.25 -16.58
N ASP A 8 -8.74 4.12 -17.23
CA ASP A 8 -7.62 3.33 -16.70
C ASP A 8 -7.15 3.85 -15.35
N ARG A 9 -7.09 5.19 -15.18
CA ARG A 9 -6.71 5.82 -13.91
C ARG A 9 -7.73 5.57 -12.82
N LEU A 10 -9.03 5.60 -13.14
CA LEU A 10 -10.10 5.28 -12.20
C LEU A 10 -10.05 3.81 -11.77
N ARG A 11 -9.90 2.88 -12.71
CA ARG A 11 -9.74 1.45 -12.42
C ARG A 11 -8.50 1.19 -11.56
N ALA A 12 -7.36 1.75 -11.93
CA ALA A 12 -6.13 1.64 -11.15
C ALA A 12 -6.30 2.24 -9.74
N ALA A 13 -6.97 3.39 -9.60
CA ALA A 13 -7.19 4.01 -8.30
C ALA A 13 -8.07 3.15 -7.38
N ALA A 14 -9.10 2.49 -7.92
CA ALA A 14 -9.95 1.57 -7.16
C ALA A 14 -9.19 0.31 -6.73
N VAL A 15 -8.40 -0.29 -7.62
CA VAL A 15 -7.57 -1.45 -7.31
C VAL A 15 -6.53 -1.12 -6.24
N LEU A 16 -5.83 0.02 -6.36
CA LEU A 16 -4.87 0.47 -5.35
C LEU A 16 -5.54 0.73 -4.00
N LEU A 17 -6.74 1.30 -3.99
CA LEU A 17 -7.48 1.52 -2.75
C LEU A 17 -7.81 0.21 -2.05
N ALA A 18 -8.36 -0.76 -2.80
CA ALA A 18 -8.68 -2.08 -2.26
C ALA A 18 -7.42 -2.79 -1.73
N LEU A 19 -6.34 -2.80 -2.51
CA LEU A 19 -5.07 -3.39 -2.11
C LEU A 19 -4.53 -2.79 -0.80
N PHE A 20 -4.48 -1.46 -0.71
CA PHE A 20 -3.93 -0.81 0.48
C PHE A 20 -4.85 -0.94 1.69
N LYS A 21 -6.16 -1.12 1.49
CA LYS A 21 -7.10 -1.44 2.58
C LYS A 21 -6.89 -2.84 3.14
N LEU A 22 -6.56 -3.81 2.29
CA LEU A 22 -6.15 -5.14 2.72
C LEU A 22 -4.82 -5.07 3.49
N ALA A 23 -3.84 -4.31 2.99
CA ALA A 23 -2.57 -4.11 3.66
C ALA A 23 -2.74 -3.43 5.04
N GLU A 24 -3.60 -2.42 5.15
CA GLU A 24 -3.94 -1.78 6.43
C GLU A 24 -4.58 -2.78 7.41
N ASN A 25 -5.47 -3.65 6.92
CA ASN A 25 -6.07 -4.68 7.76
C ASN A 25 -5.02 -5.69 8.25
N ALA A 26 -4.14 -6.18 7.37
CA ALA A 26 -3.04 -7.06 7.74
C ALA A 26 -2.10 -6.40 8.76
N TRP A 27 -1.80 -5.11 8.60
CA TRP A 27 -1.01 -4.31 9.53
C TRP A 27 -1.63 -4.23 10.94
N PHE A 28 -2.96 -4.11 11.02
CA PHE A 28 -3.69 -4.18 12.28
C PHE A 28 -3.65 -5.58 12.89
N GLN A 29 -3.87 -6.61 12.09
CA GLN A 29 -3.87 -8.00 12.57
C GLN A 29 -2.51 -8.42 13.12
N GLU A 30 -1.41 -8.03 12.46
CA GLU A 30 -0.05 -8.29 12.97
C GLU A 30 0.19 -7.64 14.34
N ARG A 31 -0.21 -6.37 14.52
CA ARG A 31 -0.09 -5.67 15.81
C ARG A 31 -0.97 -6.23 16.92
N GLN A 32 -2.07 -6.87 16.54
CA GLN A 32 -2.95 -7.57 17.48
C GLN A 32 -2.46 -9.00 17.77
N GLY A 33 -1.41 -9.47 17.11
CA GLY A 33 -0.91 -10.84 17.22
C GLY A 33 -1.83 -11.89 16.60
N THR A 34 -2.72 -11.49 15.68
CA THR A 34 -3.70 -12.37 15.03
C THR A 34 -3.32 -12.76 13.59
N LEU A 35 -2.27 -12.14 13.04
CA LEU A 35 -1.68 -12.54 11.76
C LEU A 35 -0.37 -13.29 12.00
N ASP A 36 -0.19 -14.41 11.31
CA ASP A 36 1.06 -15.15 11.33
C ASP A 36 2.22 -14.30 10.78
N ARG A 37 3.43 -14.49 11.34
CA ARG A 37 4.59 -13.66 10.99
C ARG A 37 5.03 -13.83 9.53
N ASP A 38 4.90 -15.02 8.96
CA ASP A 38 5.27 -15.26 7.56
C ASP A 38 4.23 -14.65 6.62
N GLN A 39 2.95 -14.67 7.02
CA GLN A 39 1.90 -13.95 6.29
C GLN A 39 2.12 -12.45 6.31
N TRP A 40 2.51 -11.89 7.46
CA TRP A 40 2.87 -10.47 7.56
C TRP A 40 4.04 -10.11 6.65
N GLN A 41 5.11 -10.91 6.64
CA GLN A 41 6.26 -10.67 5.75
C GLN A 41 5.85 -10.62 4.27
N GLY A 42 4.94 -11.51 3.85
CA GLY A 42 4.38 -11.49 2.51
C GLY A 42 3.60 -10.20 2.21
N TRP A 43 2.72 -9.79 3.13
CA TRP A 43 1.96 -8.53 3.00
C TRP A 43 2.85 -7.29 3.02
N ASP A 44 3.86 -7.23 3.88
CA ASP A 44 4.82 -6.13 3.93
C ASP A 44 5.57 -5.98 2.62
N LEU A 45 6.21 -7.07 2.17
CA LEU A 45 6.98 -7.08 0.94
C LEU A 45 6.12 -6.67 -0.26
N TYR A 46 4.92 -7.26 -0.37
CA TYR A 46 3.99 -6.96 -1.45
C TYR A 46 3.54 -5.49 -1.43
N THR A 47 3.18 -4.96 -0.26
CA THR A 47 2.73 -3.56 -0.13
C THR A 47 3.85 -2.59 -0.50
N ARG A 48 5.07 -2.83 -0.01
CA ARG A 48 6.24 -1.98 -0.29
C ARG A 48 6.65 -2.02 -1.76
N ALA A 49 6.53 -3.17 -2.42
CA ALA A 49 6.80 -3.33 -3.86
C ALA A 49 5.96 -2.39 -4.73
N TYR A 50 4.68 -2.17 -4.36
CA TYR A 50 3.81 -1.21 -5.05
C TYR A 50 3.99 0.21 -4.54
N TYR A 51 4.04 0.40 -3.22
CA TYR A 51 4.05 1.72 -2.60
C TYR A 51 5.18 2.62 -3.12
N HIS A 52 6.37 2.06 -3.34
CA HIS A 52 7.52 2.83 -3.81
C HIS A 52 7.53 3.13 -5.32
N ARG A 53 6.53 2.65 -6.08
CA ARG A 53 6.40 3.02 -7.49
C ARG A 53 5.95 4.49 -7.62
N PRO A 54 6.57 5.33 -8.48
CA PRO A 54 6.27 6.76 -8.56
C PRO A 54 4.79 7.11 -8.78
N GLY A 55 4.08 6.31 -9.59
CA GLY A 55 2.65 6.48 -9.82
C GLY A 55 1.81 6.20 -8.57
N VAL A 56 2.21 5.21 -7.76
CA VAL A 56 1.52 4.85 -6.52
C VAL A 56 1.80 5.88 -5.44
N LYS A 57 3.03 6.43 -5.34
CA LYS A 57 3.32 7.58 -4.46
C LYS A 57 2.43 8.79 -4.78
N THR A 58 2.24 9.09 -6.06
CA THR A 58 1.34 10.16 -6.51
C THR A 58 -0.11 9.87 -6.14
N TRP A 59 -0.58 8.63 -6.34
CA TRP A 59 -1.93 8.24 -5.92
C TRP A 59 -2.10 8.31 -4.39
N TRP A 60 -1.09 7.88 -3.64
CA TRP A 60 -1.05 7.88 -2.18
C TRP A 60 -1.16 9.29 -1.61
N SER A 61 -0.40 10.26 -2.14
CA SER A 61 -0.46 11.65 -1.66
C SER A 61 -1.86 12.26 -1.73
N LEU A 62 -2.70 11.79 -2.67
CA LEU A 62 -4.09 12.25 -2.84
C LEU A 62 -5.08 11.51 -1.94
N ARG A 63 -4.75 10.32 -1.43
CA ARG A 63 -5.72 9.41 -0.78
C ARG A 63 -5.31 8.88 0.59
N ARG A 64 -4.09 9.16 1.05
CA ARG A 64 -3.59 8.71 2.36
C ARG A 64 -4.51 9.09 3.52
N GLY A 65 -5.26 10.19 3.39
CA GLY A 65 -6.27 10.62 4.37
C GLY A 65 -7.35 9.56 4.69
N MET A 66 -7.57 8.59 3.79
CA MET A 66 -8.53 7.50 3.97
C MET A 66 -7.99 6.35 4.85
N PHE A 67 -6.74 6.41 5.27
CA PHE A 67 -6.05 5.38 6.06
C PHE A 67 -5.75 5.85 7.47
N ALA A 68 -5.65 4.92 8.42
CA ALA A 68 -5.29 5.13 9.80
C ALA A 68 -3.90 5.76 9.92
N ALA A 69 -3.73 6.67 10.88
CA ALA A 69 -2.49 7.40 11.06
C ALA A 69 -1.28 6.45 11.23
N GLY A 70 -1.38 5.45 12.11
CA GLY A 70 -0.29 4.50 12.33
C GLY A 70 0.11 3.70 11.08
N PHE A 71 -0.85 3.33 10.23
CA PHE A 71 -0.54 2.65 8.97
C PHE A 71 0.15 3.59 7.97
N ARG A 72 -0.27 4.87 7.92
CA ARG A 72 0.43 5.87 7.11
C ARG A 72 1.87 6.06 7.55
N ASP A 73 2.07 6.26 8.85
CA ASP A 73 3.38 6.52 9.43
C ASP A 73 4.32 5.33 9.19
N TYR A 74 3.80 4.12 9.38
CA TYR A 74 4.48 2.89 9.02
C TYR A 74 4.93 2.89 7.56
N LEU A 75 3.99 3.10 6.63
CA LEU A 75 4.26 2.94 5.21
C LEU A 75 5.22 4.02 4.71
N GLU A 76 5.06 5.26 5.18
CA GLU A 76 5.94 6.40 4.86
C GLU A 76 7.37 6.22 5.41
N ALA A 77 7.55 5.44 6.47
CA ALA A 77 8.85 5.08 7.02
C ALA A 77 9.51 3.85 6.37
N THR A 78 8.83 3.15 5.45
CA THR A 78 9.42 1.98 4.78
C THR A 78 10.42 2.38 3.71
N GLU A 79 11.47 1.57 3.54
CA GLU A 79 12.42 1.70 2.45
C GLU A 79 11.97 0.91 1.20
N PRO A 80 12.39 1.33 -0.01
CA PRO A 80 12.24 0.55 -1.22
C PRO A 80 12.77 -0.88 -1.04
N ILE A 81 12.08 -1.84 -1.64
CA ILE A 81 12.62 -3.20 -1.72
C ILE A 81 13.78 -3.20 -2.71
N ALA A 82 14.89 -3.87 -2.38
CA ALA A 82 15.95 -4.10 -3.36
C ALA A 82 15.35 -4.96 -4.48
N GLU A 83 15.36 -4.45 -5.71
CA GLU A 83 15.01 -5.27 -6.88
C GLU A 83 16.09 -6.35 -7.01
N ALA A 84 15.68 -7.61 -7.02
CA ALA A 84 16.57 -8.76 -7.24
C ALA A 84 17.03 -8.82 -8.71
#